data_AF-A0A8J8PUC5-F1
#
_entry.id   AF-A0A8J8PUC5-F1
#
_cell.length_a   1.000
_cell.length_b   1.000
_cell.length_c   1.000
_cell.angle_alpha   90.00
_cell.angle_beta   90.00
_cell.angle_gamma   90.00
#
_symmetry.space_group_name_H-M   'P 1'
#
loop_
_entity.id
_entity.type
_entity.pdbx_description
1 polymer ?
#
loop_
_entity_poly.entity_id
_entity_poly.type
_entity_poly.pdbx_seq_one_letter_code
_entity_poly.pdbx_strand_id
1 'polypeptide(L)' 'MNVITIVVSSLISFIVGYFSTVWISKQAKKRGFIGKDINKINKPEVPLMG' A
#
# COMPACT_ATOMS: atom_id res chain seq x y z
N MET A 1 13.80 12.04 21.88
CA MET A 1 12.43 11.76 21.42
C MET A 1 11.61 11.33 22.61
N ASN A 2 10.50 12.02 22.90
CA ASN A 2 9.58 11.56 23.93
C ASN A 2 8.58 10.56 23.32
N VAL A 3 7.93 9.76 24.17
CA VAL A 3 6.97 8.73 23.75
C VAL A 3 5.85 9.32 22.90
N ILE A 4 5.39 10.54 23.23
CA ILE A 4 4.35 11.25 22.51
C ILE A 4 4.76 11.50 21.05
N THR A 5 5.98 11.98 20.82
CA THR A 5 6.50 12.19 19.45
C THR A 5 6.54 10.88 18.66
N ILE A 6 6.93 9.76 19.29
CA ILE A 6 6.96 8.45 18.62
C ILE A 6 5.55 7.99 18.24
N VAL A 7 4.60 8.10 19.17
CA VAL A 7 3.20 7.69 18.93
C VAL A 7 2.57 8.55 17.85
N VAL A 8 2.71 9.88 17.92
CA VAL A 8 2.14 10.81 16.94
C VAL A 8 2.75 10.60 15.56
N SER A 9 4.08 10.46 15.46
CA SER A 9 4.73 10.21 14.16
C SER A 9 4.34 8.86 13.57
N SER A 10 4.14 7.83 14.39
CA SER A 10 3.68 6.51 13.93
C SER A 10 2.23 6.57 13.41
N LEU A 11 1.34 7.29 14.12
CA LEU A 11 -0.04 7.50 13.68
C LEU A 11 -0.10 8.27 12.35
N ILE A 12 0.66 9.36 12.23
CA ILE A 12 0.73 10.13 10.98
C ILE A 12 1.27 9.25 9.85
N SER A 13 2.34 8.48 10.10
CA SER A 13 2.94 7.59 9.10
C SER A 13 1.96 6.51 8.65
N PHE A 14 1.17 5.96 9.57
CA PHE A 14 0.12 4.98 9.25
C PHE A 14 -0.97 5.59 8.35
N ILE A 15 -1.44 6.79 8.68
CA ILE A 15 -2.47 7.50 7.90
C ILE A 15 -1.94 7.82 6.49
N VAL A 16 -0.74 8.39 6.41
CA VAL A 16 -0.09 8.71 5.13
C VAL A 16 0.16 7.46 4.31
N GLY A 17 0.66 6.39 4.95
CA GLY A 17 0.88 5.08 4.33
C GLY A 17 -0.40 4.52 3.74
N TYR A 18 -1.49 4.49 4.52
CA TYR A 18 -2.79 4.00 4.05
C TYR A 18 -3.28 4.71 2.78
N PHE A 19 -3.30 6.05 2.80
CA PHE A 19 -3.74 6.81 1.62
C PHE A 19 -2.77 6.67 0.43
N SER A 20 -1.47 6.63 0.70
CA SER A 20 -0.45 6.47 -0.33
C SER A 20 -0.52 5.10 -1.00
N THR A 21 -0.68 4.02 -0.23
CA THR A 21 -0.83 2.66 -0.77
C THR A 21 -2.05 2.55 -1.67
N VAL A 22 -3.20 3.13 -1.29
CA VAL A 22 -4.40 3.14 -2.14
C VAL A 22 -4.16 3.91 -3.45
N TRP A 23 -3.50 5.07 -3.38
CA TRP A 23 -3.19 5.87 -4.55
C TRP A 23 -2.19 5.17 -5.48
N ILE A 24 -1.06 4.69 -4.94
CA ILE A 24 -0.01 3.98 -5.68
C ILE A 24 -0.56 2.71 -6.30
N SER A 25 -1.38 1.93 -5.60
CA SER A 25 -2.04 0.74 -6.14
C SER A 25 -2.87 1.05 -7.40
N LYS A 26 -3.59 2.17 -7.41
CA LYS A 26 -4.33 2.63 -8.59
C LYS A 26 -3.40 3.04 -9.73
N GLN A 27 -2.29 3.72 -9.43
CA GLN A 27 -1.30 4.12 -10.45
C GLN A 27 -0.55 2.92 -11.03
N ALA A 28 -0.16 1.97 -10.19
CA ALA A 28 0.49 0.72 -10.59
C ALA A 28 -0.40 -0.06 -11.57
N LYS A 29 -1.70 -0.20 -11.26
CA LYS A 29 -2.70 -0.76 -12.18
C LYS A 29 -2.78 -0.03 -13.51
N LYS A 30 -2.87 1.30 -13.49
CA LYS A 30 -2.93 2.12 -14.73
C LYS A 30 -1.68 1.99 -15.61
N ARG A 31 -0.52 1.75 -15.01
CA ARG A 31 0.77 1.65 -15.70
C ARG A 31 1.15 0.21 -16.08
N GLY A 32 0.29 -0.77 -15.81
CA GLY A 32 0.57 -2.18 -16.09
C GLY A 32 1.55 -2.84 -15.10
N PHE A 33 1.88 -2.21 -13.98
CA PHE A 33 2.66 -2.82 -12.89
C PHE A 33 1.77 -3.71 -12.02
N ILE A 34 1.22 -4.76 -12.65
CA ILE A 34 0.31 -5.72 -12.04
C ILE A 34 0.84 -7.13 -12.24
N GLY A 35 0.56 -8.00 -11.27
CA GLY A 35 0.86 -9.42 -11.30
C GLY A 35 -0.37 -10.23 -10.93
N LYS A 36 -0.33 -11.53 -11.18
CA LYS A 36 -1.41 -12.44 -10.74
C LYS A 36 -1.05 -13.04 -9.40
N ASP A 37 -1.98 -13.00 -8.47
CA ASP A 37 -1.86 -13.74 -7.21
C ASP A 37 -2.08 -15.24 -7.51
N ILE A 38 -0.98 -15.96 -7.77
CA ILE A 38 -0.99 -17.36 -8.19
C ILE A 38 -1.59 -18.31 -7.15
N ASN A 39 -1.62 -17.89 -5.88
CA ASN A 39 -2.10 -18.72 -4.77
C ASN A 39 -3.63 -18.71 -4.64
N LYS A 40 -4.33 -17.83 -5.37
CA LYS A 40 -5.80 -17.76 -5.38
C LYS A 40 -6.35 -18.46 -6.62
N ILE A 41 -7.47 -19.18 -6.45
CA ILE A 41 -8.15 -19.94 -7.53
C ILE A 41 -8.40 -19.06 -8.76
N ASN A 42 -8.88 -17.84 -8.55
CA ASN A 42 -9.24 -16.91 -9.63
C ASN A 42 -8.05 -16.09 -10.16
N LYS A 43 -6.84 -16.29 -9.60
CA LYS A 43 -5.60 -15.60 -9.97
C LYS A 43 -5.79 -14.10 -10.23
N PRO A 44 -6.37 -13.35 -9.26
CA PRO A 44 -6.73 -11.97 -9.46
C PRO A 44 -5.49 -11.12 -9.72
N GLU A 45 -5.68 -10.05 -10.48
CA GLU A 45 -4.63 -9.06 -10.73
C GLU A 45 -4.44 -8.17 -9.50
N VAL A 46 -3.21 -8.15 -9.00
CA VAL A 46 -2.77 -7.38 -7.84
C VAL A 46 -1.66 -6.42 -8.27
N PRO A 47 -1.62 -5.19 -7.73
CA PRO A 47 -0.51 -4.29 -7.98
C PRO A 47 0.79 -4.90 -7.43
N LEU A 48 1.88 -4.84 -8.19
CA LEU A 48 3.19 -5.37 -7.77
C LEU A 48 3.95 -4.43 -6.84
N MET A 49 3.54 -3.15 -6.80
CA MET A 49 4.14 -2.12 -5.97
C MET A 49 3.20 -1.82 -4.80
N GLY A 50 3.58 -2.25 -3.61
CA GLY A 50 2.88 -2.01 -2.34
C GLY A 50 3.62 -1.02 -1.46
#